data_AF-A0A0L0N0B0-F1
#
_entry.id   AF-A0A0L0N0B0-F1
#
_cell.length_a   1.000
_cell.length_b   1.000
_cell.length_c   1.000
_cell.angle_alpha   90.00
_cell.angle_beta   90.00
_cell.angle_gamma   90.00
#
_symmetry.space_group_name_H-M   'P 1'
#
loop_
_entity.id
_entity.type
_entity.pdbx_description
1 polymer ?
#
loop_
_entity_poly.entity_id
_entity_poly.type
_entity_poly.pdbx_seq_one_letter_code
_entity_poly.pdbx_strand_id
1 'polypeptide(L)'
;MDSNVWSDPDIFRPERWFEQPDAPLFTYGVGYRMCATSILANRELYLVYMRVLNSFRIQRHDDVDCHPITGIADPTSLVAMPHRYRAVFVPRHHVALSKAIRMRIL
;
A
#
# COMPACT_ATOMS: atom_id res chain seq x y z
N MET A 1 -13.26 -10.87 4.68
CA MET A 1 -12.22 -11.44 5.56
C MET A 1 -12.60 -12.90 5.76
N ASP A 2 -12.13 -13.83 4.90
CA ASP A 2 -12.55 -15.24 4.97
C ASP A 2 -11.63 -16.04 5.90
N SER A 3 -12.18 -16.49 7.04
CA SER A 3 -11.45 -17.26 8.05
C SER A 3 -11.09 -18.68 7.61
N ASN A 4 -11.68 -19.19 6.53
CA ASN A 4 -11.30 -20.49 5.96
C ASN A 4 -10.02 -20.41 5.12
N VAL A 5 -9.67 -19.20 4.64
CA VAL A 5 -8.44 -18.95 3.89
C VAL A 5 -7.34 -18.41 4.80
N TRP A 6 -7.68 -17.49 5.71
CA TRP A 6 -6.71 -16.82 6.58
C TRP A 6 -7.11 -16.98 8.05
N SER A 7 -6.18 -17.48 8.89
CA SER A 7 -6.42 -17.67 10.33
C SER A 7 -6.59 -16.35 11.10
N ASP A 8 -5.95 -15.28 10.64
CA ASP A 8 -5.93 -13.94 11.24
C ASP A 8 -6.28 -12.87 10.18
N PRO A 9 -7.50 -12.90 9.60
CA PRO A 9 -7.80 -12.17 8.37
C PRO A 9 -7.81 -10.65 8.58
N ASP A 10 -8.15 -10.17 9.78
CA ASP A 10 -8.20 -8.75 10.11
C ASP A 10 -6.83 -8.16 10.50
N ILE A 11 -5.79 -9.00 10.62
CA ILE A 11 -4.45 -8.58 11.03
C ILE A 11 -3.58 -8.27 9.79
N PHE A 12 -3.04 -7.06 9.73
CA PHE A 12 -2.04 -6.70 8.73
C PHE A 12 -0.70 -7.42 9.00
N ARG A 13 -0.51 -8.57 8.35
CA ARG A 13 0.68 -9.43 8.44
C ARG A 13 1.17 -9.77 7.03
N PRO A 14 2.09 -8.99 6.43
CA PRO A 14 2.60 -9.23 5.09
C PRO A 14 3.26 -10.62 4.92
N GLU A 15 3.81 -11.17 6.00
CA GLU A 15 4.55 -12.43 6.01
C GLU A 15 3.72 -13.63 5.54
N ARG A 16 2.39 -13.55 5.65
CA ARG A 16 1.45 -14.59 5.19
C ARG A 16 1.62 -14.93 3.70
N TRP A 17 2.09 -13.98 2.90
CA TRP A 17 2.31 -14.18 1.46
C TRP A 17 3.60 -14.95 1.15
N PHE A 18 4.53 -15.04 2.11
CA PHE A 18 5.66 -15.97 2.02
C PHE A 18 5.26 -17.39 2.45
N GLU A 19 4.36 -17.49 3.44
CA GLU A 19 3.84 -18.76 3.97
C GLU A 19 2.92 -19.45 2.95
N GLN A 20 2.06 -18.69 2.27
CA GLN A 20 1.11 -19.19 1.27
C GLN A 20 1.11 -18.32 0.00
N PRO A 21 2.10 -18.50 -0.90
CA PRO A 21 2.26 -17.67 -2.09
C PRO A 21 1.08 -17.78 -3.09
N ASP A 22 0.44 -18.95 -3.15
CA ASP A 22 -0.65 -19.24 -4.09
C ASP A 22 -2.04 -18.95 -3.51
N ALA A 23 -2.13 -18.20 -2.40
CA ALA A 23 -3.41 -17.84 -1.81
C ALA A 23 -4.25 -17.00 -2.79
N PRO A 24 -5.59 -17.17 -2.79
CA PRO A 24 -6.46 -16.47 -3.73
C PRO A 24 -6.44 -14.95 -3.50
N LEU A 25 -6.23 -14.19 -4.57
CA LEU A 25 -6.24 -12.72 -4.57
C LEU A 25 -7.26 -12.18 -5.58
N PHE A 26 -8.30 -11.52 -5.08
CA PHE A 26 -9.40 -11.00 -5.90
C PHE A 26 -9.44 -9.46 -5.98
N THR A 27 -8.38 -8.77 -5.57
CA THR A 27 -8.29 -7.29 -5.55
C THR A 27 -8.58 -6.65 -6.91
N TYR A 28 -8.26 -7.34 -8.00
CA TYR A 28 -8.48 -6.89 -9.37
C TYR A 28 -9.70 -7.54 -10.04
N GLY A 29 -10.54 -8.26 -9.28
CA GLY A 29 -11.61 -9.09 -9.82
C GLY A 29 -11.10 -10.36 -10.51
N VAL A 30 -12.01 -11.10 -11.15
CA VAL A 30 -11.74 -12.38 -11.83
C VAL A 30 -12.59 -12.50 -13.10
N GLY A 31 -12.08 -13.20 -14.11
CA GLY A 31 -12.79 -13.47 -15.36
C GLY A 31 -12.85 -12.27 -16.31
N TYR A 32 -13.83 -12.24 -17.21
CA TYR A 32 -13.92 -11.28 -18.32
C TYR A 32 -14.02 -9.80 -17.93
N ARG A 33 -14.31 -9.51 -16.65
CA ARG A 33 -14.46 -8.14 -16.11
C ARG A 33 -13.36 -7.80 -15.10
N MET A 34 -12.30 -8.59 -15.05
CA MET A 34 -11.13 -8.25 -14.23
C MET A 34 -10.50 -6.94 -14.71
N CYS A 35 -9.81 -6.25 -13.79
CA CYS A 35 -9.16 -4.98 -14.06
C CYS A 35 -8.13 -5.13 -15.20
N ALA A 36 -8.42 -4.47 -16.33
CA ALA A 36 -7.56 -4.48 -17.51
C ALA A 36 -6.16 -3.90 -17.24
N THR A 37 -6.02 -3.06 -16.22
CA THR A 37 -4.77 -2.38 -15.85
C THR A 37 -4.11 -2.99 -14.61
N SER A 38 -4.50 -4.19 -14.17
CA SER A 38 -3.92 -4.87 -13.00
C SER A 38 -2.38 -4.97 -13.05
N ILE A 39 -1.81 -5.32 -14.20
CA ILE A 39 -0.35 -5.42 -14.37
C ILE A 39 0.32 -4.04 -14.24
N LEU A 40 -0.28 -3.00 -14.81
CA LEU A 40 0.24 -1.63 -14.70
C LEU A 40 0.17 -1.13 -13.26
N ALA A 41 -0.98 -1.30 -12.60
CA ALA A 41 -1.19 -0.90 -11.21
C ALA A 41 -0.18 -1.56 -10.27
N ASN A 42 0.06 -2.87 -10.41
CA ASN A 42 1.07 -3.56 -9.58
C ASN A 42 2.49 -3.03 -9.83
N ARG A 43 2.86 -2.75 -11.09
CA ARG A 43 4.18 -2.16 -11.41
C ARG A 43 4.34 -0.76 -10.84
N GLU A 44 3.30 0.06 -10.95
CA GLU A 44 3.28 1.40 -10.40
C GLU A 44 3.41 1.38 -8.87
N LEU A 45 2.58 0.59 -8.19
CA LEU A 45 2.64 0.40 -6.73
C LEU A 45 4.04 -0.06 -6.31
N TYR A 46 4.62 -1.05 -6.99
CA TYR A 46 5.94 -1.56 -6.66
C TYR A 46 7.03 -0.48 -6.78
N LEU A 47 7.04 0.27 -7.89
CA LEU A 47 8.02 1.34 -8.11
C LEU A 47 7.85 2.48 -7.11
N VAL A 48 6.61 2.89 -6.82
CA VAL A 48 6.31 3.94 -5.84
C VAL A 48 6.75 3.50 -4.45
N TYR A 49 6.36 2.31 -3.99
CA TYR A 49 6.77 1.79 -2.69
C TYR A 49 8.29 1.69 -2.58
N MET A 50 8.96 1.10 -3.56
CA MET A 50 10.41 0.97 -3.54
C MET A 50 11.10 2.34 -3.48
N ARG A 51 10.68 3.30 -4.29
CA ARG A 51 11.27 4.65 -4.28
C ARG A 51 11.02 5.38 -2.96
N VAL A 52 9.79 5.33 -2.46
CA VAL A 52 9.42 6.02 -1.21
C VAL A 52 10.11 5.40 -0.02
N LEU A 53 10.03 4.08 0.15
CA LEU A 53 10.61 3.37 1.30
C LEU A 53 12.14 3.42 1.31
N ASN A 54 12.78 3.40 0.14
CA ASN A 54 14.23 3.56 0.03
C ASN A 54 14.69 5.00 0.30
N SER A 55 13.87 5.99 -0.03
CA SER A 55 14.26 7.41 0.11
C SER A 55 13.92 7.99 1.48
N PHE A 56 12.83 7.52 2.11
CA PHE A 56 12.28 8.13 3.32
C PHE A 56 12.02 7.10 4.42
N ARG A 57 12.17 7.55 5.66
CA ARG A 57 11.53 6.97 6.84
C ARG A 57 10.20 7.69 7.01
N ILE A 58 9.10 6.96 6.85
CA ILE A 58 7.75 7.48 7.04
C ILE A 58 7.42 7.42 8.52
N GLN A 59 6.95 8.53 9.08
CA GLN A 59 6.54 8.64 10.48
C GLN A 59 5.10 9.15 10.54
N ARG A 60 4.39 8.74 11.59
CA ARG A 60 3.05 9.28 11.89
C ARG A 60 3.20 10.73 12.35
N HIS A 61 2.36 11.62 11.83
CA HIS A 61 2.25 12.98 12.36
C HIS A 61 1.31 12.99 13.58
N ASP A 62 0.12 12.41 13.41
CA ASP A 62 -0.92 12.26 14.41
C ASP A 62 -1.22 10.76 14.61
N ASP A 63 -1.99 10.40 15.63
CA ASP A 63 -2.55 9.05 15.69
C ASP A 63 -3.59 8.87 14.58
N VAL A 64 -3.53 7.73 13.90
CA VAL A 64 -4.36 7.43 12.73
C VAL A 64 -4.87 6.02 12.88
N ASP A 65 -6.19 5.85 12.83
CA ASP A 65 -6.79 4.53 12.73
C ASP A 65 -6.41 3.90 11.38
N CYS A 66 -5.49 2.95 11.43
CA CYS A 66 -5.00 2.20 10.29
C CYS A 66 -5.76 0.88 10.10
N HIS A 67 -6.82 0.63 10.88
CA HIS A 67 -7.62 -0.58 10.73
C HIS A 67 -8.34 -0.56 9.37
N PRO A 68 -8.31 -1.66 8.60
CA PRO A 68 -8.85 -1.74 7.25
C PRO A 68 -10.38 -1.65 7.15
N ILE A 69 -11.08 -1.38 8.27
CA ILE A 69 -12.54 -1.33 8.35
C ILE A 69 -12.94 -0.05 9.10
N THR A 70 -12.49 0.13 10.34
CA THR A 70 -12.86 1.30 11.16
C THR A 70 -12.16 2.58 10.73
N GLY A 71 -10.98 2.48 10.07
CA GLY A 71 -10.23 3.63 9.58
C GLY A 71 -10.76 4.26 8.29
N ILE A 72 -11.77 3.65 7.66
CA ILE A 72 -12.35 4.09 6.37
C ILE A 72 -13.33 5.25 6.61
N ALA A 73 -13.25 6.30 5.81
CA ALA A 73 -14.10 7.50 5.91
C ALA A 73 -15.56 7.25 5.50
N ASP A 74 -15.76 6.43 4.46
CA ASP A 74 -17.07 6.05 3.96
C ASP A 74 -17.10 4.55 3.60
N PRO A 75 -17.68 3.70 4.46
CA PRO A 75 -17.81 2.26 4.20
C PRO A 75 -18.71 1.92 3.00
N THR A 76 -19.50 2.87 2.48
CA THR A 76 -20.40 2.66 1.33
C THR A 76 -19.73 3.00 -0.01
N SER A 77 -18.56 3.64 0.04
CA SER A 77 -17.78 3.98 -1.15
C SER A 77 -17.24 2.74 -1.85
N LEU A 78 -17.14 2.80 -3.18
CA LEU A 78 -16.50 1.77 -4.00
C LEU A 78 -15.01 1.58 -3.64
N VAL A 79 -14.36 2.64 -3.17
CA VAL A 79 -12.96 2.65 -2.74
C VAL A 79 -12.87 2.93 -1.24
N ALA A 80 -12.12 2.08 -0.53
CA ALA A 80 -11.83 2.21 0.89
C ALA A 80 -10.84 3.35 1.14
N MET A 81 -11.36 4.58 1.18
CA MET A 81 -10.56 5.78 1.43
C MET A 81 -10.41 6.02 2.94
N PRO A 82 -9.20 6.27 3.45
CA PRO A 82 -9.01 6.62 4.85
C PRO A 82 -9.53 8.04 5.14
N HIS A 83 -9.78 8.33 6.41
CA HIS A 83 -9.95 9.71 6.87
C HIS A 83 -8.74 10.58 6.51
N ARG A 84 -8.93 11.89 6.40
CA ARG A 84 -7.81 12.81 6.12
C ARG A 84 -6.77 12.73 7.24
N TYR A 85 -5.54 12.34 6.91
CA TYR A 85 -4.43 12.25 7.85
C TYR A 85 -3.16 12.92 7.32
N ARG A 86 -2.16 13.06 8.20
CA ARG A 86 -0.84 13.59 7.87
C ARG A 86 0.24 12.55 8.17
N ALA A 87 1.28 12.55 7.36
CA ALA A 87 2.47 11.73 7.56
C ALA A 87 3.72 12.58 7.35
N VAL A 88 4.77 12.29 8.10
CA VAL A 88 6.07 12.97 8.00
C VAL A 88 7.03 12.08 7.23
N PHE A 89 7.66 12.63 6.20
CA PHE A 89 8.63 11.93 5.36
C PHE A 89 10.03 12.43 5.67
N VAL A 90 10.78 11.66 6.46
CA VAL A 90 12.15 12.03 6.85
C VAL A 90 13.13 11.37 5.87
N PRO A 91 13.96 12.12 5.12
CA PRO A 91 14.94 11.53 4.22
C PRO A 91 15.85 10.54 4.96
N ARG A 92 16.04 9.33 4.40
CA ARG A 92 17.02 8.37 4.92
C ARG A 92 18.45 8.86 4.69
N HIS A 93 18.70 9.49 3.55
CA HIS A 93 20.02 10.00 3.18
C HIS A 93 19.91 11.36 2.48
N HIS A 94 20.00 12.45 3.25
CA HIS A 94 19.65 13.81 2.78
C HIS A 94 20.45 14.26 1.54
N VAL A 95 21.77 14.04 1.50
CA VAL A 95 22.64 14.46 0.37
C VAL A 95 22.26 13.70 -0.90
N ALA A 96 22.18 12.37 -0.82
CA ALA A 96 21.90 11.51 -1.96
C ALA A 96 20.51 11.80 -2.54
N LEU A 97 19.51 11.95 -1.68
CA LEU A 97 18.16 12.31 -2.10
C LEU A 97 18.11 13.70 -2.73
N SER A 98 18.76 14.69 -2.12
CA SER A 98 18.82 16.05 -2.68
C SER A 98 19.50 16.07 -4.05
N LYS A 99 20.57 15.29 -4.22
CA LYS A 99 21.24 15.12 -5.52
C LYS A 99 20.30 14.47 -6.53
N ALA A 100 19.63 13.38 -6.15
CA ALA A 100 18.71 12.64 -7.03
C ALA A 100 17.51 13.50 -7.49
N ILE A 101 16.94 14.33 -6.60
CA ILE A 101 15.85 15.25 -6.96
C ILE A 101 16.33 16.36 -7.90
N ARG A 102 17.55 16.86 -7.71
CA ARG A 102 18.13 17.92 -8.56
C ARG A 102 18.56 17.41 -9.93
N MET A 103 19.00 16.16 -10.04
CA MET A 103 19.24 15.49 -11.32
C MET A 103 17.88 15.16 -11.96
N ARG A 104 17.26 16.15 -12.61
CA ARG A 104 16.05 15.92 -13.41
C ARG A 104 16.30 14.75 -14.36
N ILE A 105 15.44 13.73 -14.29
CA ILE A 105 15.21 12.80 -15.39
C ILE A 105 14.48 13.65 -16.45
N LEU A 106 15.24 14.27 -17.34
CA LEU A 106 14.79 14.61 -18.69
C LEU A 106 15.21 13.46 -19.60
#